data_AF-A0A4S8KCE0-F1
#
_entry.id   AF-A0A4S8KCE0-F1
#
_cell.length_a   1.000
_cell.length_b   1.000
_cell.length_c   1.000
_cell.angle_alpha   90.00
_cell.angle_beta   90.00
_cell.angle_gamma   90.00
#
_symmetry.space_group_name_H-M   'P 1'
#
loop_
_entity.id
_entity.type
_entity.pdbx_description
1 polymer ?
#
loop_
_entity_poly.entity_id
_entity_poly.type
_entity_poly.pdbx_seq_one_letter_code
_entity_poly.pdbx_strand_id
1 'polypeptide(L)'
;MERRKGQRLPFGMNLPLLLLLSSLFLNLFLLSYLSIIFCQYSQLRWTSAAAAEAEAIAAIDCSGHGRAFLDGVTVGKGLPECECNTCYGGNDCSLLMPECPADADSAILVSGWHRMSYQTTGDNFISLELERHIRLLHKAVRNAVTDGKFIVFGSGSTQLINALVYALSLHNSTSSSPAHVVATVPYYPIRSDHKTISLRKHVPKEARPIQFQTNQAPPNPFIHCTQIPSASEPDQGRSS
;
A
#
# COMPACT_ATOMS: atom_id res chain seq x y z
N MET A 1 63.38 -72.59 -39.61
CA MET A 1 63.63 -71.40 -38.77
C MET A 1 62.84 -70.26 -39.39
N GLU A 2 61.87 -69.68 -38.66
CA GLU A 2 61.46 -68.28 -38.76
C GLU A 2 60.44 -68.03 -37.62
N ARG A 3 60.78 -67.16 -36.65
CA ARG A 3 59.88 -66.78 -35.55
C ARG A 3 58.77 -65.86 -36.09
N ARG A 4 57.49 -66.21 -35.93
CA ARG A 4 56.41 -65.21 -35.90
C ARG A 4 56.14 -64.76 -34.47
N LYS A 5 56.51 -63.51 -34.17
CA LYS A 5 55.95 -62.73 -33.05
C LYS A 5 54.54 -62.30 -33.47
N GLY A 6 53.52 -62.73 -32.72
CA GLY A 6 52.15 -62.23 -32.79
C GLY A 6 51.74 -61.68 -31.43
N GLN A 7 51.38 -60.41 -31.40
CA GLN A 7 51.20 -59.57 -30.22
C GLN A 7 50.09 -60.06 -29.28
N ARG A 8 50.39 -60.08 -27.98
CA ARG A 8 49.36 -60.10 -26.93
C ARG A 8 48.62 -58.76 -26.95
N LEU A 9 47.35 -58.77 -27.36
CA LEU A 9 46.41 -57.68 -27.08
C LEU A 9 46.16 -57.62 -25.56
N PRO A 10 46.32 -56.47 -24.89
CA PRO A 10 45.98 -56.34 -23.48
C PRO A 10 44.47 -56.05 -23.36
N PHE A 11 43.62 -57.07 -23.47
CA PHE A 11 42.22 -56.94 -23.09
C PHE A 11 42.07 -57.19 -21.58
N GLY A 12 42.61 -56.25 -20.79
CA GLY A 12 42.32 -56.11 -19.37
C GLY A 12 41.46 -54.89 -19.17
N MET A 13 40.19 -54.94 -19.60
CA MET A 13 39.22 -53.94 -19.17
C MET A 13 39.08 -54.09 -17.66
N ASN A 14 39.64 -53.12 -16.92
CA ASN A 14 39.65 -53.12 -15.47
C ASN A 14 38.19 -53.02 -14.97
N LEU A 15 37.59 -54.16 -14.64
CA LEU A 15 36.26 -54.27 -14.04
C LEU A 15 35.98 -53.23 -12.94
N PRO A 16 36.91 -52.91 -12.01
CA PRO A 16 36.67 -51.84 -11.02
C PRO A 16 36.54 -50.44 -11.64
N LEU A 17 37.25 -50.16 -12.74
CA LEU A 17 37.12 -48.89 -13.46
C LEU A 17 35.75 -48.79 -14.15
N LEU A 18 35.23 -49.89 -14.70
CA LEU A 18 33.91 -49.93 -15.31
C LEU A 18 32.80 -49.70 -14.27
N LEU A 19 32.93 -50.28 -13.08
CA LEU A 19 32.00 -50.08 -11.96
C LEU A 19 32.05 -48.65 -11.42
N LEU A 20 33.23 -48.03 -11.37
CA LEU A 20 33.36 -46.62 -10.99
C LEU A 20 32.72 -45.69 -12.01
N LEU A 21 32.93 -45.95 -13.31
CA LEU A 21 32.33 -45.16 -14.39
C LEU A 21 30.80 -45.30 -14.41
N SER A 22 30.26 -46.51 -14.18
CA SER A 22 28.82 -46.72 -14.12
C SER A 22 28.18 -46.07 -12.89
N SER A 23 28.84 -46.13 -11.73
CA SER A 23 28.40 -45.44 -10.52
C SER A 23 28.42 -43.92 -10.70
N LEU A 24 29.47 -43.37 -11.29
CA LEU A 24 29.57 -41.95 -11.59
C LEU A 24 28.47 -41.50 -12.54
N PHE A 25 28.22 -42.27 -13.60
CA PHE A 25 27.16 -41.99 -14.56
C PHE A 25 25.77 -42.03 -13.93
N LEU A 26 25.47 -43.05 -13.12
CA LEU A 26 24.19 -43.17 -12.41
C LEU A 26 23.99 -42.02 -11.42
N ASN A 27 25.02 -41.63 -10.67
CA ASN A 27 24.95 -40.52 -9.72
C ASN A 27 24.75 -39.17 -10.44
N LEU A 28 25.46 -38.93 -11.55
CA LEU A 28 25.26 -37.73 -12.37
C LEU A 28 23.84 -37.69 -12.97
N PHE A 29 23.35 -38.83 -13.46
CA PHE A 29 21.99 -38.95 -13.96
C PHE A 29 20.98 -38.65 -12.84
N LEU A 30 21.16 -39.23 -11.65
CA LEU A 30 20.27 -39.01 -10.51
C LEU A 30 20.28 -37.54 -10.05
N LEU A 31 21.46 -36.92 -9.97
CA LEU A 31 21.63 -35.51 -9.63
C LEU A 31 20.96 -34.61 -10.67
N SER A 32 21.13 -34.91 -11.96
CA SER A 32 20.47 -34.16 -13.03
C SER A 32 18.95 -34.28 -12.96
N TYR A 33 18.43 -35.49 -12.72
CA TYR A 33 17.01 -35.75 -12.58
C TYR A 33 16.40 -35.04 -11.37
N LEU A 34 17.08 -35.09 -10.21
CA LEU A 34 16.67 -34.37 -9.00
C LEU A 34 16.72 -32.85 -9.21
N SER A 35 17.72 -32.33 -9.93
CA SER A 35 17.81 -30.90 -10.25
C SER A 35 16.70 -30.42 -11.18
N ILE A 36 16.27 -31.24 -12.15
CA ILE A 36 15.13 -30.94 -13.03
C ILE A 36 13.82 -30.91 -12.24
N ILE A 37 13.60 -31.90 -11.35
CA ILE A 37 12.43 -31.92 -10.46
C ILE A 37 12.42 -30.68 -9.56
N PHE A 38 13.55 -30.37 -8.93
CA PHE A 38 13.68 -29.18 -8.08
C PHE A 38 13.43 -27.88 -8.87
N CYS A 39 13.95 -27.80 -10.09
CA CYS A 39 13.74 -26.66 -10.97
C CYS A 39 12.25 -26.54 -11.35
N GLN A 40 11.57 -27.64 -11.62
CA GLN A 40 10.14 -27.66 -11.94
C GLN A 40 9.23 -27.27 -10.75
N TYR A 41 9.69 -27.50 -9.51
CA TYR A 41 9.06 -26.95 -8.30
C TYR A 41 9.37 -25.46 -8.09
N SER A 42 10.52 -24.98 -8.57
CA SER A 42 10.91 -23.56 -8.49
C SER A 42 10.34 -22.68 -9.61
N GLN A 43 9.79 -23.27 -10.68
CA GLN A 43 9.11 -22.54 -11.74
C GLN A 43 7.77 -22.01 -11.22
N LEU A 44 7.57 -20.70 -11.36
CA LEU A 44 6.37 -19.94 -11.02
C LEU A 44 5.19 -20.37 -11.92
N ARG A 45 4.54 -21.52 -11.68
CA ARG A 45 3.54 -22.07 -12.63
C ARG A 45 2.20 -21.35 -12.63
N TRP A 46 1.72 -20.88 -11.47
CA TRP A 46 0.42 -20.21 -11.36
C TRP A 46 0.54 -18.67 -11.49
N THR A 47 1.70 -18.11 -11.18
CA THR A 47 2.01 -16.68 -11.31
C THR A 47 2.58 -16.30 -12.67
N SER A 48 3.08 -17.23 -13.48
CA SER A 48 3.77 -16.88 -14.73
C SER A 48 2.92 -16.07 -15.69
N ALA A 49 1.63 -16.38 -15.82
CA ALA A 49 0.71 -15.62 -16.67
C ALA A 49 0.51 -14.20 -16.14
N ALA A 50 0.18 -14.06 -14.85
CA ALA A 50 -0.01 -12.75 -14.23
C ALA A 50 1.29 -11.92 -14.21
N ALA A 51 2.45 -12.56 -14.02
CA ALA A 51 3.76 -11.92 -14.08
C ALA A 51 4.08 -11.46 -15.51
N ALA A 52 3.82 -12.29 -16.53
CA ALA A 52 4.04 -11.92 -17.92
C ALA A 52 3.13 -10.76 -18.38
N GLU A 53 1.87 -10.73 -17.94
CA GLU A 53 0.96 -9.61 -18.21
C GLU A 53 1.44 -8.32 -17.52
N ALA A 54 1.85 -8.41 -16.25
CA ALA A 54 2.41 -7.29 -15.52
C ALA A 54 3.73 -6.79 -16.15
N GLU A 55 4.60 -7.69 -16.60
CA GLU A 55 5.85 -7.35 -17.30
C GLU A 55 5.58 -6.68 -18.66
N ALA A 56 4.59 -7.17 -19.41
CA ALA A 56 4.22 -6.58 -20.71
C ALA A 56 3.69 -5.14 -20.56
N ILE A 57 2.92 -4.88 -19.50
CA ILE A 57 2.39 -3.54 -19.21
C ILE A 57 3.47 -2.63 -18.63
N ALA A 58 4.33 -3.16 -17.75
CA ALA A 58 5.49 -2.43 -17.25
C ALA A 58 6.51 -2.10 -18.36
N ALA A 59 6.50 -2.84 -19.48
CA ALA A 59 7.33 -2.59 -20.65
C ALA A 59 6.74 -1.55 -21.63
N ILE A 60 5.53 -1.02 -21.37
CA ILE A 60 4.99 0.10 -22.14
C ILE A 60 5.87 1.33 -21.91
N ASP A 61 6.37 1.91 -23.01
CA ASP A 61 7.24 3.08 -22.95
C ASP A 61 6.43 4.35 -22.71
N CYS A 62 6.49 4.84 -21.47
CA CYS A 62 5.90 6.11 -21.04
C CYS A 62 6.99 7.19 -20.82
N SER A 63 8.04 7.18 -21.66
CA SER A 63 9.14 8.16 -21.67
C SER A 63 9.89 8.34 -20.34
N GLY A 64 9.78 7.39 -19.41
CA GLY A 64 10.31 7.50 -18.04
C GLY A 64 9.56 8.52 -17.15
N HIS A 65 8.44 9.07 -17.63
CA HIS A 65 7.67 10.13 -16.99
C HIS A 65 6.21 9.74 -16.71
N GLY A 66 5.91 8.46 -16.86
CA GLY A 66 4.63 7.88 -16.50
C GLY A 66 4.75 6.37 -16.39
N ARG A 67 3.62 5.71 -16.20
CA ARG A 67 3.51 4.26 -16.14
C ARG A 67 2.13 3.83 -16.59
N ALA A 68 2.03 2.64 -17.16
CA ALA A 68 0.75 2.03 -17.51
C ALA A 68 0.36 1.00 -16.44
N PHE A 69 -0.95 0.82 -16.25
CA PHE A 69 -1.50 -0.13 -15.27
C PHE A 69 -2.38 -1.19 -15.95
N LEU A 70 -2.48 -2.35 -15.29
CA LEU A 70 -3.36 -3.47 -15.69
C LEU A 70 -4.82 -3.07 -15.83
N ASP A 71 -5.27 -2.12 -15.01
CA ASP A 71 -6.63 -1.58 -14.95
C ASP A 71 -6.74 -0.17 -15.57
N GLY A 72 -5.71 0.29 -16.28
CA GLY A 72 -5.68 1.60 -16.91
C GLY A 72 -6.76 1.76 -17.98
N VAL A 73 -7.19 3.01 -18.20
CA VAL A 73 -8.19 3.34 -19.23
C VAL A 73 -7.65 2.95 -20.61
N THR A 74 -8.45 2.20 -21.36
CA THR A 74 -8.09 1.73 -22.70
C THR A 74 -8.68 2.63 -23.77
N VAL A 75 -7.84 3.19 -24.65
CA VAL A 75 -8.28 3.93 -25.84
C VAL A 75 -7.73 3.23 -27.09
N GLY A 76 -8.62 2.71 -27.93
CA GLY A 76 -8.22 2.06 -29.18
C GLY A 76 -7.76 0.60 -29.01
N LYS A 77 -6.50 0.28 -29.37
CA LYS A 77 -5.95 -1.09 -29.61
C LYS A 77 -5.95 -2.06 -28.42
N GLY A 78 -6.67 -1.78 -27.34
CA GLY A 78 -6.75 -2.61 -26.14
C GLY A 78 -5.55 -2.51 -25.20
N LEU A 79 -4.60 -1.59 -25.47
CA LEU A 79 -3.54 -1.26 -24.51
C LEU A 79 -4.01 -0.12 -23.57
N PRO A 80 -3.60 -0.15 -22.30
CA PRO A 80 -3.84 0.93 -21.36
C PRO A 80 -3.02 2.19 -21.74
N GLU A 81 -3.60 3.36 -21.51
CA GLU A 81 -2.91 4.64 -21.65
C GLU A 81 -1.87 4.84 -20.54
N CYS A 82 -0.82 5.61 -20.82
CA CYS A 82 0.17 5.98 -19.81
C CYS A 82 -0.45 6.94 -18.79
N GLU A 83 -0.40 6.59 -17.52
CA GLU A 83 -0.66 7.51 -16.43
C GLU A 83 0.62 8.30 -16.14
N CYS A 84 0.59 9.59 -16.47
CA CYS A 84 1.75 10.46 -16.34
C CYS A 84 1.99 10.88 -14.89
N ASN A 85 3.26 11.01 -14.55
CA ASN A 85 3.69 11.63 -13.31
C ASN A 85 3.22 13.09 -13.28
N THR A 86 3.09 13.63 -12.06
CA THR A 86 2.78 15.05 -11.86
C THR A 86 3.73 15.91 -12.71
N CYS A 87 3.16 16.88 -13.44
CA CYS A 87 3.85 17.77 -14.37
C CYS A 87 4.18 17.23 -15.76
N TYR A 88 3.79 16.00 -16.07
CA TYR A 88 3.95 15.42 -17.41
C TYR A 88 2.60 15.14 -18.07
N GLY A 89 2.57 15.21 -19.40
CA GLY A 89 1.39 14.94 -20.22
C GLY A 89 1.77 14.45 -21.61
N GLY A 90 0.76 14.24 -22.46
CA GLY A 90 0.92 13.56 -23.75
C GLY A 90 0.62 12.06 -23.63
N ASN A 91 0.51 11.39 -24.78
CA ASN A 91 0.18 9.96 -24.86
C ASN A 91 1.27 9.04 -24.29
N ASP A 92 2.52 9.52 -24.29
CA ASP A 92 3.72 8.85 -23.79
C ASP A 92 4.36 9.58 -22.61
N CYS A 93 3.66 10.57 -22.02
CA CYS A 93 4.14 11.41 -20.92
C CYS A 93 5.42 12.21 -21.20
N SER A 94 5.76 12.46 -22.47
CA SER A 94 6.96 13.22 -22.85
C SER A 94 6.83 14.75 -22.65
N LEU A 95 5.62 15.29 -22.53
CA LEU A 95 5.39 16.73 -22.50
C LEU A 95 5.46 17.27 -21.07
N LEU A 96 6.49 18.07 -20.77
CA LEU A 96 6.60 18.78 -19.50
C LEU A 96 5.69 20.01 -19.48
N MET A 97 4.84 20.11 -18.46
CA MET A 97 4.01 21.28 -18.21
C MET A 97 4.81 22.34 -17.42
N PRO A 98 4.92 23.59 -17.90
CA PRO A 98 5.57 24.66 -17.15
C PRO A 98 4.73 25.04 -15.92
N GLU A 99 5.40 25.44 -14.84
CA GLU A 99 4.80 25.88 -13.55
C GLU A 99 4.03 24.79 -12.76
N CYS A 100 4.63 23.62 -12.57
CA CYS A 100 3.99 22.52 -11.83
C CYS A 100 4.81 22.03 -10.62
N PRO A 101 4.17 21.80 -9.44
CA PRO A 101 4.83 21.32 -8.22
C PRO A 101 5.10 19.81 -8.24
N ALA A 102 6.26 19.39 -7.73
CA ALA A 102 6.68 17.99 -7.71
C ALA A 102 5.93 17.15 -6.65
N ASP A 103 5.63 15.90 -6.99
CA ASP A 103 5.05 14.88 -6.11
C ASP A 103 5.89 13.59 -6.15
N ALA A 104 5.97 12.86 -5.04
CA ALA A 104 6.82 11.68 -4.91
C ALA A 104 5.98 10.45 -4.53
N ASP A 105 6.01 9.43 -5.39
CA ASP A 105 5.18 8.23 -5.24
C ASP A 105 5.99 6.96 -4.92
N SER A 106 5.34 5.98 -4.28
CA SER A 106 5.94 4.73 -3.79
C SER A 106 5.24 3.50 -4.37
N ALA A 107 5.99 2.43 -4.72
CA ALA A 107 5.40 1.20 -5.29
C ALA A 107 5.25 0.05 -4.27
N ILE A 108 4.16 -0.73 -4.40
CA ILE A 108 3.90 -1.95 -3.60
C ILE A 108 3.25 -3.05 -4.48
N LEU A 109 3.64 -4.31 -4.28
CA LEU A 109 3.01 -5.50 -4.89
C LEU A 109 2.08 -6.17 -3.86
N VAL A 110 0.81 -6.35 -4.21
CA VAL A 110 -0.20 -6.98 -3.35
C VAL A 110 -0.69 -8.28 -3.98
N SER A 111 -0.53 -9.41 -3.29
CA SER A 111 -1.02 -10.71 -3.80
C SER A 111 -2.55 -10.82 -3.72
N GLY A 112 -3.18 -11.63 -4.58
CA GLY A 112 -4.65 -11.76 -4.63
C GLY A 112 -5.31 -12.28 -3.35
N TRP A 113 -4.56 -12.95 -2.48
CA TRP A 113 -5.00 -13.42 -1.15
C TRP A 113 -4.52 -12.54 0.00
N HIS A 114 -3.85 -11.43 -0.29
CA HIS A 114 -3.31 -10.55 0.73
C HIS A 114 -4.45 -10.00 1.60
N ARG A 115 -4.42 -10.32 2.90
CA ARG A 115 -5.35 -9.82 3.93
C ARG A 115 -6.84 -10.03 3.59
N MET A 116 -7.20 -11.18 3.03
CA MET A 116 -8.61 -11.59 2.85
C MET A 116 -9.38 -11.86 4.16
N SER A 117 -8.68 -12.03 5.28
CA SER A 117 -9.30 -12.19 6.60
C SER A 117 -9.82 -10.86 7.13
N TYR A 118 -10.96 -10.89 7.83
CA TYR A 118 -11.43 -9.75 8.61
C TYR A 118 -10.47 -9.40 9.76
N GLN A 119 -9.62 -10.33 10.18
CA GLN A 119 -8.66 -10.10 11.27
C GLN A 119 -7.30 -9.70 10.73
N THR A 120 -6.66 -8.79 11.47
CA THR A 120 -5.29 -8.33 11.20
C THR A 120 -4.28 -9.07 12.09
N THR A 121 -2.99 -8.82 11.85
CA THR A 121 -1.91 -9.37 12.66
C THR A 121 -1.86 -8.82 14.08
N GLY A 122 -2.37 -7.61 14.32
CA GLY A 122 -2.56 -7.04 15.65
C GLY A 122 -4.00 -7.12 16.14
N ASP A 123 -4.20 -6.82 17.42
CA ASP A 123 -5.52 -6.69 18.03
C ASP A 123 -6.32 -5.53 17.41
N ASN A 124 -7.65 -5.63 17.40
CA ASN A 124 -8.57 -4.57 17.00
C ASN A 124 -8.45 -4.06 15.54
N PHE A 125 -8.18 -4.94 14.57
CA PHE A 125 -8.11 -4.59 13.13
C PHE A 125 -6.93 -3.67 12.75
N ILE A 126 -5.92 -3.57 13.62
CA ILE A 126 -4.73 -2.74 13.43
C ILE A 126 -3.53 -3.60 12.99
N SER A 127 -2.79 -3.12 11.99
CA SER A 127 -1.52 -3.74 11.60
C SER A 127 -0.40 -3.35 12.58
N LEU A 128 0.18 -4.33 13.28
CA LEU A 128 1.28 -4.12 14.22
C LEU A 128 2.48 -3.42 13.56
N GLU A 129 2.82 -3.84 12.33
CA GLU A 129 3.93 -3.25 11.59
C GLU A 129 3.66 -1.79 11.21
N LEU A 130 2.42 -1.47 10.83
CA LEU A 130 2.06 -0.09 10.50
C LEU A 130 2.12 0.79 11.75
N GLU A 131 1.61 0.32 12.89
CA GLU A 131 1.72 1.04 14.17
C GLU A 131 3.18 1.30 14.54
N ARG A 132 4.03 0.27 14.43
CA ARG A 132 5.47 0.38 14.69
C ARG A 132 6.11 1.46 13.80
N HIS A 133 5.83 1.46 12.50
CA HIS A 133 6.40 2.43 11.56
C HIS A 133 5.88 3.85 11.79
N ILE A 134 4.60 4.04 12.16
CA ILE A 134 4.04 5.34 12.54
C ILE A 134 4.76 5.90 13.78
N ARG A 135 5.01 5.07 14.80
CA ARG A 135 5.77 5.47 16.01
C ARG A 135 7.21 5.84 15.66
N LEU A 136 7.87 5.06 14.81
CA LEU A 136 9.22 5.37 14.34
C LEU A 136 9.27 6.69 13.56
N LEU A 137 8.28 6.94 12.69
CA LEU A 137 8.16 8.18 11.94
C LEU A 137 8.04 9.39 12.89
N HIS A 138 7.11 9.36 13.84
CA HIS A 138 6.93 10.44 14.81
C HIS A 138 8.15 10.65 15.71
N LYS A 139 8.87 9.57 16.07
CA LYS A 139 10.12 9.64 16.83
C LYS A 139 11.26 10.27 16.01
N ALA A 140 11.34 9.97 14.72
CA ALA A 140 12.35 10.51 13.80
C ALA A 140 12.11 11.99 13.51
N VAL A 141 10.88 12.36 13.14
CA VAL A 141 10.49 13.73 12.80
C VAL A 141 10.31 14.62 14.04
N ARG A 142 10.04 14.01 15.20
CA ARG A 142 9.79 14.68 16.50
C ARG A 142 8.61 15.64 16.47
N ASN A 143 7.59 15.35 15.66
CA ASN A 143 6.37 16.15 15.56
C ASN A 143 5.24 15.68 16.49
N ALA A 144 5.33 14.49 17.09
CA ALA A 144 4.34 13.99 18.05
C ALA A 144 4.96 13.05 19.09
N VAL A 145 4.42 13.06 20.31
CA VAL A 145 4.80 12.11 21.39
C VAL A 145 3.82 10.94 21.37
N THR A 146 4.28 9.77 20.94
CA THR A 146 3.45 8.57 20.82
C THR A 146 3.55 7.63 22.02
N ASP A 147 4.57 7.79 22.87
CA ASP A 147 4.83 6.86 23.98
C ASP A 147 3.70 6.88 25.02
N GLY A 148 3.24 5.69 25.43
CA GLY A 148 2.12 5.54 26.37
C GLY A 148 0.75 5.97 25.81
N LYS A 149 0.62 6.16 24.50
CA LYS A 149 -0.65 6.50 23.83
C LYS A 149 -1.20 5.32 23.02
N PHE A 150 -2.52 5.20 23.00
CA PHE A 150 -3.24 4.29 22.09
C PHE A 150 -3.25 4.88 20.67
N ILE A 151 -3.10 4.02 19.68
CA ILE A 151 -3.22 4.37 18.27
C ILE A 151 -4.47 3.67 17.73
N VAL A 152 -5.31 4.42 17.02
CA VAL A 152 -6.54 3.91 16.39
C VAL A 152 -6.52 4.32 14.93
N PHE A 153 -6.88 3.40 14.03
CA PHE A 153 -6.96 3.67 12.60
C PHE A 153 -8.39 3.97 12.18
N GLY A 154 -8.53 4.93 11.26
CA GLY A 154 -9.78 5.28 10.61
C GLY A 154 -9.56 5.50 9.12
N SER A 155 -10.63 5.38 8.36
CA SER A 155 -10.69 5.73 6.94
C SER A 155 -10.69 7.25 6.79
N GLY A 156 -9.51 7.84 6.94
CA GLY A 156 -9.30 9.29 6.95
C GLY A 156 -9.58 9.95 8.31
N SER A 157 -9.04 11.16 8.48
CA SER A 157 -9.17 11.96 9.70
C SER A 157 -10.62 12.34 10.01
N THR A 158 -11.47 12.52 9.00
CA THR A 158 -12.90 12.82 9.17
C THR A 158 -13.64 11.76 10.00
N GLN A 159 -13.36 10.47 9.79
CA GLN A 159 -13.98 9.41 10.58
C GLN A 159 -13.54 9.48 12.04
N LEU A 160 -12.24 9.72 12.28
CA LEU A 160 -11.68 9.82 13.62
C LEU A 160 -12.21 11.04 14.38
N ILE A 161 -12.36 12.20 13.72
CA ILE A 161 -12.93 13.41 14.33
C ILE A 161 -14.36 13.14 14.80
N ASN A 162 -15.20 12.54 13.95
CA ASN A 162 -16.58 12.19 14.34
C ASN A 162 -16.61 11.17 15.49
N ALA A 163 -15.74 10.16 15.45
CA ALA A 163 -15.65 9.17 16.53
C ALA A 163 -15.21 9.80 17.87
N LEU A 164 -14.26 10.75 17.84
CA LEU A 164 -13.83 11.49 19.02
C LEU A 164 -14.94 12.37 19.59
N VAL A 165 -15.66 13.11 18.75
CA VAL A 165 -16.80 13.93 19.18
C VAL A 165 -17.84 13.05 19.87
N TYR A 166 -18.15 11.90 19.29
CA TYR A 166 -19.08 10.94 19.88
C TYR A 166 -18.59 10.41 21.24
N ALA A 167 -17.33 9.94 21.31
CA ALA A 167 -16.75 9.38 22.52
C ALA A 167 -16.67 10.40 23.67
N LEU A 168 -16.28 11.64 23.37
CA LEU A 168 -16.18 12.73 24.34
C LEU A 168 -17.56 13.25 24.79
N SER A 169 -18.56 13.22 23.89
CA SER A 169 -19.93 13.58 24.26
C SER A 169 -20.56 12.56 25.21
N LEU A 170 -20.26 11.27 25.06
CA LEU A 170 -20.79 10.21 25.92
C LEU A 170 -20.26 10.30 27.36
N HIS A 171 -19.00 10.71 27.54
CA HIS A 171 -18.41 10.88 28.86
C HIS A 171 -19.08 12.00 29.67
N ASN A 172 -19.70 12.97 29.00
CA ASN A 172 -20.42 14.09 29.62
C ASN A 172 -21.92 13.80 29.85
N SER A 173 -22.38 12.55 29.73
CA SER A 173 -23.79 12.15 29.89
C SER A 173 -24.36 12.35 31.31
N THR A 174 -23.55 12.77 32.28
CA THR A 174 -24.02 13.26 33.59
C THR A 174 -24.57 14.69 33.52
N SER A 175 -24.33 15.41 32.42
CA SER A 175 -24.87 16.74 32.14
C SER A 175 -26.01 16.64 31.12
N SER A 176 -27.15 17.27 31.42
CA SER A 176 -28.37 17.21 30.61
C SER A 176 -28.30 17.92 29.26
N SER A 177 -27.14 18.45 28.87
CA SER A 177 -26.94 19.23 27.65
C SER A 177 -25.91 18.55 26.73
N PRO A 178 -26.19 18.38 25.42
CA PRO A 178 -25.20 17.91 24.46
C PRO A 178 -23.95 18.81 24.47
N ALA A 179 -22.75 18.21 24.37
CA ALA A 179 -21.52 18.97 24.32
C ALA A 179 -21.45 19.79 23.02
N HIS A 180 -21.11 21.08 23.14
CA HIS A 180 -20.95 21.95 21.97
C HIS A 180 -19.59 21.75 21.32
N VAL A 181 -19.53 21.55 20.00
CA VAL A 181 -18.26 21.40 19.26
C VAL A 181 -17.88 22.74 18.64
N VAL A 182 -16.71 23.26 18.98
CA VAL A 182 -16.22 24.60 18.59
C VAL A 182 -14.81 24.51 17.99
N ALA A 183 -14.43 25.47 17.15
CA ALA A 183 -13.07 25.60 16.60
C ALA A 183 -12.69 27.06 16.42
N THR A 184 -11.38 27.34 16.39
CA THR A 184 -10.84 28.69 16.18
C THR A 184 -10.70 28.99 14.68
N VAL A 185 -11.14 30.17 14.24
CA VAL A 185 -10.97 30.65 12.86
C VAL A 185 -9.51 31.11 12.64
N PRO A 186 -8.87 30.81 11.49
CA PRO A 186 -9.39 30.02 10.36
C PRO A 186 -9.41 28.52 10.65
N TYR A 187 -10.54 27.87 10.35
CA TYR A 187 -10.74 26.42 10.52
C TYR A 187 -10.95 25.74 9.17
N TYR A 188 -10.56 24.46 9.07
CA TYR A 188 -10.82 23.66 7.87
C TYR A 188 -12.34 23.45 7.70
N PRO A 189 -12.95 23.91 6.59
CA PRO A 189 -14.35 23.64 6.32
C PRO A 189 -14.49 22.16 5.96
N ILE A 190 -14.89 21.33 6.92
CA ILE A 190 -15.30 19.95 6.63
C ILE A 190 -16.59 20.07 5.80
N ARG A 191 -16.46 19.86 4.48
CA ARG A 191 -17.53 20.00 3.51
C ARG A 191 -18.76 19.23 3.98
N SER A 192 -19.78 19.99 4.37
CA SER A 192 -21.01 19.49 4.96
C SER A 192 -21.99 18.98 3.90
N ASP A 193 -21.49 18.31 2.86
CA ASP A 193 -22.33 17.77 1.78
C ASP A 193 -23.02 16.47 2.19
N HIS A 194 -22.66 15.91 3.35
CA HIS A 194 -23.46 14.90 4.02
C HIS A 194 -24.42 15.58 5.00
N LYS A 195 -25.60 15.97 4.51
CA LYS A 195 -26.81 16.07 5.34
C LYS A 195 -26.87 14.82 6.22
N THR A 196 -26.62 14.99 7.52
CA THR A 196 -26.91 14.00 8.58
C THR A 196 -26.53 12.57 8.20
N ILE A 197 -25.32 12.12 8.59
CA ILE A 197 -25.09 10.69 8.80
C ILE A 197 -26.08 10.26 9.90
N SER A 198 -27.20 9.71 9.47
CA SER A 198 -28.30 9.28 10.33
C SER A 198 -27.88 7.99 11.03
N LEU A 199 -27.21 8.13 12.17
CA LEU A 199 -27.00 7.02 13.10
C LEU A 199 -28.37 6.64 13.70
N ARG A 200 -28.77 5.39 13.49
CA ARG A 200 -30.11 4.86 13.82
C ARG A 200 -30.56 5.17 15.27
N LYS A 201 -31.78 5.73 15.34
CA LYS A 201 -32.92 5.52 16.27
C LYS A 201 -32.79 5.67 17.80
N HIS A 202 -31.63 5.91 18.41
CA HIS A 202 -31.57 6.26 19.86
C HIS A 202 -30.96 7.64 20.15
N VAL A 203 -30.63 8.39 19.10
CA VAL A 203 -30.13 9.76 19.22
C VAL A 203 -31.33 10.71 19.00
N PRO A 204 -31.55 11.70 19.89
CA PRO A 204 -32.46 12.81 19.60
C PRO A 204 -32.14 13.37 18.20
N LYS A 205 -33.17 13.75 17.44
CA LYS A 205 -33.11 14.19 16.03
C LYS A 205 -32.34 15.51 15.80
N GLU A 206 -31.36 15.81 16.65
CA GLU A 206 -30.69 17.10 16.74
C GLU A 206 -29.18 16.90 16.89
N ALA A 207 -28.60 16.04 16.05
CA ALA A 207 -27.21 16.23 15.64
C ALA A 207 -27.19 17.46 14.74
N ARG A 208 -27.18 18.65 15.36
CA ARG A 208 -26.92 19.90 14.64
C ARG A 208 -25.60 19.76 13.89
N PRO A 209 -25.45 20.32 12.69
CA PRO A 209 -24.15 20.48 12.05
C PRO A 209 -23.17 21.06 13.07
N ILE A 210 -21.89 20.67 13.01
CA ILE A 210 -20.84 21.24 13.85
C ILE A 210 -20.90 22.76 13.66
N GLN A 211 -21.51 23.47 14.62
CA GLN A 211 -21.64 24.91 14.60
C GLN A 211 -20.40 25.46 15.29
N PHE A 212 -19.42 25.86 14.48
CA PHE A 212 -18.24 26.56 14.94
C PHE A 212 -18.66 27.92 15.50
N GLN A 213 -18.98 27.96 16.79
CA GLN A 213 -19.39 29.19 17.47
C GLN A 213 -18.14 30.05 17.70
N THR A 214 -18.15 31.25 17.15
CA THR A 214 -17.06 32.22 17.23
C THR A 214 -17.44 33.36 18.18
N ASN A 215 -16.46 33.81 18.97
CA ASN A 215 -16.46 35.07 19.74
C ASN A 215 -17.23 35.13 21.07
N GLN A 216 -17.73 34.01 21.63
CA GLN A 216 -18.21 33.96 23.02
C GLN A 216 -17.57 32.80 23.76
N ALA A 217 -17.35 32.96 25.07
CA ALA A 217 -16.90 31.87 25.93
C ALA A 217 -17.84 30.67 25.74
N PRO A 218 -17.35 29.52 25.26
CA PRO A 218 -18.23 28.41 24.89
C PRO A 218 -18.97 27.89 26.13
N PRO A 219 -20.26 27.56 25.99
CA PRO A 219 -21.02 26.99 27.10
C PRO A 219 -20.40 25.66 27.53
N ASN A 220 -20.13 25.50 28.82
CA ASN A 220 -19.69 24.22 29.38
C ASN A 220 -20.86 23.21 29.37
N PRO A 221 -20.64 21.96 28.94
CA PRO A 221 -19.42 21.39 28.39
C PRO A 221 -19.25 21.64 26.88
N PHE A 222 -18.02 21.86 26.44
CA PHE A 222 -17.66 21.98 25.02
C PHE A 222 -16.46 21.11 24.63
N ILE A 223 -16.35 20.82 23.34
CA ILE A 223 -15.23 20.14 22.70
C ILE A 223 -14.58 21.14 21.76
N HIS A 224 -13.31 21.47 21.99
CA HIS A 224 -12.57 22.41 21.15
C HIS A 224 -11.67 21.68 20.15
N CYS A 225 -11.91 21.89 18.87
CA CYS A 225 -11.09 21.41 17.78
C CYS A 225 -9.98 22.42 17.50
N THR A 226 -8.74 22.03 17.81
CA THR A 226 -7.55 22.82 17.51
C THR A 226 -6.85 22.26 16.26
N GLN A 227 -6.50 23.15 15.32
CA GLN A 227 -5.75 22.80 14.11
C GLN A 227 -4.39 23.50 14.11
N ILE A 228 -3.32 22.71 13.98
CA ILE A 228 -1.93 23.19 13.93
C ILE A 228 -1.20 22.41 12.83
N PRO A 229 -0.66 23.08 11.78
CA PRO A 229 -0.81 24.50 11.48
C PRO A 229 -2.26 24.88 11.13
N SER A 230 -2.64 26.13 11.41
CA SER A 230 -3.98 26.63 11.10
C SER A 230 -4.28 26.54 9.60
N ALA A 231 -5.55 26.39 9.24
CA ALA A 231 -5.93 26.36 7.83
C ALA A 231 -5.50 27.66 7.15
N SER A 232 -4.97 27.58 5.93
CA SER A 232 -4.75 28.77 5.12
C SER A 232 -6.09 29.45 4.87
N GLU A 233 -6.11 30.79 4.85
CA GLU A 233 -7.27 31.52 4.32
C GLU A 233 -7.60 30.95 2.94
N PRO A 234 -8.88 30.68 2.63
CA PRO A 234 -9.26 30.29 1.29
C PRO A 234 -8.77 31.39 0.35
N ASP A 235 -7.92 31.00 -0.61
CA ASP A 235 -7.46 31.89 -1.66
C ASP A 235 -8.71 32.47 -2.32
N GLN A 236 -8.97 33.76 -2.10
CA GLN A 236 -10.05 34.46 -2.78
C GLN A 236 -9.64 34.51 -4.25
N GLY A 237 -10.03 33.47 -4.98
CA GLY A 237 -9.82 33.35 -6.41
C GLY A 237 -10.18 34.68 -7.06
N ARG A 238 -9.13 35.38 -7.50
CA ARG A 238 -9.23 36.55 -8.34
C ARG A 238 -9.89 36.08 -9.63
N SER A 239 -11.18 36.30 -9.72
CA SER A 239 -11.94 36.23 -10.97
C SER A 239 -11.15 37.00 -12.03
N SER A 240 -10.56 36.29 -12.97
CA SER A 240 -10.06 36.83 -14.24
C SER A 240 -10.73 36.04 -15.35
#